data_AF-A0AAU9AE98-F1
#
_entry.id   AF-A0AAU9AE98-F1
#
_cell.length_a   1.000
_cell.length_b   1.000
_cell.length_c   1.000
_cell.angle_alpha   90.00
_cell.angle_beta   90.00
_cell.angle_gamma   90.00
#
_symmetry.space_group_name_H-M   'P 1'
#
loop_
_entity.id
_entity.type
_entity.pdbx_description
1 polymer ?
#
loop_
_entity_poly.entity_id
_entity_poly.type
_entity_poly.pdbx_seq_one_letter_code
_entity_poly.pdbx_strand_id
1 'polypeptide(L)'
;MPLAPLKKENASNAEPLAAWEYYHTPCAEYPNAPGYAAARSLDQIITHDAYNIAEAFLAQPVQIVAGSVAGSQWMSDNLFARAASADKQFHVDEGANHMLLYFVPKYVNEGAVLALFFQSRL
;
A
#
# COMPACT_ATOMS: atom_id res chain seq x y z
N MET A 1 -9.41 -1.66 17.15
CA MET A 1 -7.99 -1.96 16.86
C MET A 1 -7.45 -0.86 15.97
N PRO A 2 -6.40 -0.14 16.38
CA PRO A 2 -5.80 0.91 15.58
C PRO A 2 -5.22 0.37 14.26
N LEU A 3 -5.46 1.07 13.15
CA LEU A 3 -4.84 0.80 11.84
C LEU A 3 -3.66 1.74 11.58
N ALA A 4 -3.76 2.98 12.07
CA ALA A 4 -2.65 3.90 12.27
C ALA A 4 -2.47 4.15 13.77
N PRO A 5 -1.31 4.65 14.24
CA PRO A 5 -1.18 5.10 15.62
C PRO A 5 -2.29 6.13 15.93
N LEU A 6 -3.01 5.98 17.04
CA LEU A 6 -4.08 6.95 17.42
C LEU A 6 -3.52 8.22 18.06
N LYS A 7 -2.26 8.17 18.49
CA LYS A 7 -1.53 9.28 19.09
C LYS A 7 -0.15 9.35 18.44
N LYS A 8 0.37 10.57 18.31
CA LYS A 8 1.68 10.83 17.69
C LYS A 8 2.79 10.05 18.41
N GLU A 9 2.73 10.01 19.73
CA GLU A 9 3.74 9.37 20.59
C GLU A 9 3.84 7.84 20.40
N ASN A 10 2.82 7.21 19.81
CA ASN A 10 2.80 5.77 19.57
C ASN A 10 3.46 5.37 18.24
N ALA A 11 3.93 6.33 17.44
CA ALA A 11 4.64 6.06 16.19
C ALA A 11 6.07 5.59 16.48
N SER A 12 6.42 4.39 16.01
CA SER A 12 7.72 3.78 16.27
C SER A 12 8.85 4.27 15.36
N ASN A 13 8.51 4.83 14.20
CA ASN A 13 9.45 5.43 13.25
C ASN A 13 8.70 6.43 12.32
N ALA A 14 9.38 6.92 11.27
CA ALA A 14 8.83 7.93 10.36
C ALA A 14 7.59 7.46 9.57
N GLU A 15 7.44 6.18 9.25
CA GLU A 15 6.30 5.67 8.47
C GLU A 15 5.00 5.64 9.29
N PRO A 16 4.92 4.99 10.47
CA PRO A 16 3.74 5.09 11.33
C PRO A 16 3.45 6.53 11.78
N LEU A 17 4.48 7.38 11.89
CA LEU A 17 4.28 8.80 12.18
C LEU A 17 3.54 9.48 11.02
N ALA A 18 4.00 9.29 9.78
CA ALA A 18 3.32 9.82 8.61
C ALA A 18 1.91 9.25 8.44
N ALA A 19 1.67 7.99 8.83
CA ALA A 19 0.31 7.42 8.87
C ALA A 19 -0.58 8.13 9.91
N TRP A 20 -0.07 8.41 11.11
CA TRP A 20 -0.81 9.23 12.08
C TRP A 20 -1.08 10.63 11.54
N GLU A 21 -0.08 11.29 10.91
CA GLU A 21 -0.27 12.61 10.30
C GLU A 21 -1.36 12.60 9.23
N TYR A 22 -1.40 11.56 8.40
CA TYR A 22 -2.40 11.39 7.35
C TYR A 22 -3.82 11.23 7.91
N TYR A 23 -4.01 10.36 8.92
CA TYR A 23 -5.35 10.04 9.43
C TYR A 23 -5.87 10.98 10.54
N HIS A 24 -4.99 11.72 11.23
CA HIS A 24 -5.33 12.43 12.47
C HIS A 24 -4.86 13.90 12.51
N THR A 25 -4.56 14.48 11.34
CA THR A 25 -4.29 15.92 11.22
C THR A 25 -4.93 16.50 9.95
N PRO A 26 -5.04 17.83 9.82
CA PRO A 26 -5.54 18.49 8.61
C PRO A 26 -4.79 18.17 7.31
N CYS A 27 -3.69 17.40 7.36
CA CYS A 27 -3.02 16.87 6.17
C CYS A 27 -3.99 16.07 5.27
N ALA A 28 -4.78 15.16 5.84
CA ALA A 28 -5.75 14.35 5.11
C ALA A 28 -6.87 13.76 5.99
N GLU A 29 -7.03 14.23 7.24
CA GLU A 29 -8.07 13.71 8.14
C GLU A 29 -9.47 13.87 7.55
N TYR A 30 -10.34 12.90 7.83
CA TYR A 30 -11.72 12.95 7.39
C TYR A 30 -12.65 12.28 8.42
N PRO A 31 -13.85 12.85 8.71
CA PRO A 31 -14.74 12.34 9.75
C PRO A 31 -15.15 10.87 9.60
N ASN A 32 -15.20 10.37 8.36
CA ASN A 32 -15.58 8.99 8.05
C ASN A 32 -14.38 8.01 7.98
N ALA A 33 -13.17 8.48 8.26
CA ALA A 33 -11.94 7.68 8.21
C ALA A 33 -11.21 7.71 9.56
N PRO A 34 -11.77 7.12 10.63
CA PRO A 34 -11.29 7.31 12.00
C PRO A 34 -9.98 6.57 12.34
N GLY A 35 -9.37 5.84 11.39
CA GLY A 35 -8.07 5.19 11.60
C GLY A 35 -8.07 3.92 12.47
N TYR A 36 -9.24 3.32 12.75
CA TYR A 36 -9.35 2.07 13.49
C TYR A 36 -10.44 1.14 12.93
N ALA A 37 -10.30 -0.15 13.22
CA ALA A 37 -11.26 -1.20 12.86
C ALA A 37 -11.86 -1.89 14.11
N ALA A 38 -12.97 -2.60 13.92
CA ALA A 38 -13.57 -3.41 14.98
C ALA A 38 -12.66 -4.60 15.35
N ALA A 39 -12.43 -4.83 16.65
CA ALA A 39 -11.52 -5.89 17.11
C ALA A 39 -11.99 -7.31 16.72
N ARG A 40 -13.30 -7.49 16.53
CA ARG A 40 -13.91 -8.75 16.07
C ARG A 40 -13.50 -9.20 14.66
N SER A 41 -12.77 -8.38 13.92
CA SER A 41 -12.25 -8.73 12.59
C SER A 41 -10.84 -9.31 12.64
N LEU A 42 -10.17 -9.26 13.81
CA LEU A 42 -8.76 -9.61 13.93
C LEU A 42 -8.49 -11.10 13.66
N ASP A 43 -9.34 -12.00 14.15
CA ASP A 43 -9.26 -13.44 13.89
C ASP A 43 -9.31 -13.78 12.39
N GLN A 44 -10.15 -13.05 11.66
CA GLN A 44 -10.26 -13.18 10.21
C GLN A 44 -9.04 -12.60 9.51
N ILE A 45 -8.56 -11.41 9.92
CA ILE A 45 -7.38 -10.76 9.32
C ILE A 45 -6.12 -11.62 9.49
N ILE A 46 -5.91 -12.22 10.68
CA ILE A 46 -4.72 -13.04 10.95
C ILE A 46 -4.66 -14.30 10.08
N THR A 47 -5.81 -14.87 9.76
CA THR A 47 -5.91 -16.09 8.94
C THR A 47 -6.11 -15.81 7.46
N HIS A 48 -6.13 -14.53 7.07
CA HIS A 48 -6.31 -14.10 5.69
C HIS A 48 -4.97 -13.93 4.96
N ASP A 49 -4.85 -14.58 3.80
CA ASP A 49 -3.79 -14.32 2.81
C ASP A 49 -4.41 -13.63 1.59
N ALA A 50 -4.07 -12.35 1.38
CA ALA A 50 -4.57 -11.57 0.26
C ALA A 50 -4.11 -12.11 -1.11
N TYR A 51 -3.04 -12.91 -1.15
CA TYR A 51 -2.48 -13.49 -2.36
C TYR A 51 -2.71 -15.00 -2.45
N ASN A 52 -3.65 -15.55 -1.67
CA ASN A 52 -3.94 -16.97 -1.63
C ASN A 52 -4.20 -17.51 -3.05
N ILE A 53 -3.37 -18.47 -3.48
CA ILE A 53 -3.43 -19.13 -4.79
C ILE A 53 -3.23 -18.16 -5.99
N ALA A 54 -2.55 -17.02 -5.78
CA ALA A 54 -2.17 -16.10 -6.84
C ALA A 54 -1.30 -16.78 -7.91
N GLU A 55 -0.52 -17.79 -7.51
CA GLU A 55 0.33 -18.62 -8.38
C GLU A 55 -0.43 -19.48 -9.39
N ALA A 56 -1.75 -19.66 -9.23
CA ALA A 56 -2.58 -20.33 -10.21
C ALA A 56 -3.60 -19.39 -10.87
N PHE A 57 -4.15 -18.41 -10.13
CA PHE A 57 -5.33 -17.66 -10.58
C PHE A 57 -5.08 -16.20 -10.92
N LEU A 58 -4.00 -15.57 -10.44
CA LEU A 58 -3.68 -14.19 -10.80
C LEU A 58 -2.84 -14.15 -12.08
N ALA A 59 -3.48 -14.47 -13.20
CA ALA A 59 -2.86 -14.58 -14.52
C ALA A 59 -3.02 -13.32 -15.39
N GLN A 60 -3.89 -12.39 -14.98
CA GLN A 60 -4.12 -11.11 -15.65
C GLN A 60 -2.86 -10.23 -15.61
N PRO A 61 -2.72 -9.22 -16.49
CA PRO A 61 -1.64 -8.25 -16.37
C PRO A 61 -1.60 -7.61 -14.98
N VAL A 62 -0.41 -7.43 -14.41
CA VAL A 62 -0.21 -6.84 -13.08
C VAL A 62 0.82 -5.71 -13.16
N GLN A 63 0.46 -4.51 -12.69
CA GLN A 63 1.40 -3.42 -12.43
C GLN A 63 1.49 -3.19 -10.93
N ILE A 64 2.70 -3.25 -10.39
CA ILE A 64 3.02 -2.95 -8.99
C ILE A 64 3.79 -1.63 -8.94
N VAL A 65 3.46 -0.76 -7.99
CA VAL A 65 4.22 0.46 -7.66
C VAL A 65 4.55 0.41 -6.18
N ALA A 66 5.82 0.59 -5.82
CA ALA A 66 6.26 0.67 -4.42
C ALA A 66 7.43 1.65 -4.27
N GLY A 67 7.56 2.28 -3.11
CA GLY A 67 8.70 3.14 -2.82
C GLY A 67 9.93 2.33 -2.38
N SER A 68 11.14 2.73 -2.79
CA SER A 68 12.38 2.01 -2.47
C SER A 68 12.77 2.02 -0.98
N VAL A 69 12.14 2.89 -0.19
CA VAL A 69 12.35 3.02 1.26
C VAL A 69 11.10 2.55 2.03
N ALA A 70 10.10 1.99 1.35
CA ALA A 70 8.86 1.57 2.00
C ALA A 70 9.09 0.34 2.87
N GLY A 71 8.77 0.42 4.16
CA GLY A 71 8.82 -0.74 5.06
C GLY A 71 7.85 -1.86 4.65
N SER A 72 6.85 -1.54 3.82
CA SER A 72 5.89 -2.48 3.25
C SER A 72 6.30 -3.07 1.89
N GLN A 73 7.45 -2.68 1.30
CA GLN A 73 7.83 -3.11 -0.06
C GLN A 73 7.87 -4.64 -0.21
N TRP A 74 8.28 -5.37 0.82
CA TRP A 74 8.35 -6.83 0.79
C TRP A 74 7.00 -7.51 0.47
N MET A 75 5.87 -6.86 0.76
CA MET A 75 4.54 -7.38 0.39
C MET A 75 4.34 -7.31 -1.13
N SER A 76 4.78 -6.20 -1.74
CA SER A 76 4.81 -6.03 -3.19
C SER A 76 5.75 -7.03 -3.87
N ASP A 77 6.93 -7.29 -3.28
CA ASP A 77 7.85 -8.33 -3.76
C ASP A 77 7.21 -9.73 -3.71
N ASN A 78 6.46 -10.01 -2.63
CA ASN A 78 5.73 -11.28 -2.48
C ASN A 78 4.65 -11.45 -3.56
N LEU A 79 3.86 -10.41 -3.83
CA LEU A 79 2.88 -10.41 -4.92
C LEU A 79 3.56 -10.67 -6.28
N PHE A 80 4.64 -9.95 -6.57
CA PHE A 80 5.36 -10.09 -7.84
C PHE A 80 5.89 -11.50 -8.03
N ALA A 81 6.44 -12.11 -6.97
CA ALA A 81 6.94 -13.48 -7.01
C ALA A 81 5.80 -14.50 -7.22
N ARG A 82 4.67 -14.33 -6.53
CA ARG A 82 3.57 -15.31 -6.53
C ARG A 82 2.65 -15.20 -7.74
N ALA A 83 2.43 -14.03 -8.31
CA ALA A 83 1.45 -13.87 -9.39
C ALA A 83 1.78 -14.79 -10.59
N ALA A 84 0.79 -15.58 -11.04
CA ALA A 84 0.88 -16.44 -12.22
C ALA A 84 1.05 -15.65 -13.54
N SER A 85 0.79 -14.35 -13.51
CA SER A 85 0.84 -13.47 -14.67
C SER A 85 2.19 -13.52 -15.41
N ALA A 86 2.10 -13.72 -16.72
CA ALA A 86 3.23 -13.58 -17.63
C ALA A 86 3.51 -12.11 -18.00
N ASP A 87 2.56 -11.21 -17.72
CA ASP A 87 2.64 -9.77 -18.00
C ASP A 87 2.58 -9.00 -16.68
N LYS A 88 3.65 -9.09 -15.91
CA LYS A 88 3.80 -8.41 -14.62
C LYS A 88 4.97 -7.44 -14.63
N GLN A 89 4.71 -6.23 -14.15
CA GLN A 89 5.65 -5.12 -14.11
C GLN A 89 5.77 -4.60 -12.67
N PHE A 90 6.97 -4.21 -12.28
CA PHE A 90 7.24 -3.62 -10.97
C PHE A 90 7.97 -2.30 -11.17
N HIS A 91 7.32 -1.20 -10.78
CA HIS A 91 7.91 0.13 -10.76
C HIS A 91 8.30 0.50 -9.33
N VAL A 92 9.54 0.96 -9.15
CA VAL A 92 10.06 1.36 -7.85
C VAL A 92 10.29 2.87 -7.84
N ASP A 93 9.60 3.58 -6.96
CA ASP A 93 9.75 5.02 -6.76
C ASP A 93 10.93 5.30 -5.84
N GLU A 94 12.03 5.81 -6.42
CA GLU A 94 13.27 6.01 -5.68
C GLU A 94 13.15 7.08 -4.59
N GLY A 95 13.47 6.70 -3.36
CA GLY A 95 13.41 7.57 -2.18
C GLY A 95 12.02 7.72 -1.56
N ALA A 96 10.98 7.09 -2.14
CA ALA A 96 9.65 7.07 -1.54
C ALA A 96 9.56 6.02 -0.40
N ASN A 97 8.89 6.38 0.69
CA ASN A 97 8.41 5.42 1.68
C ASN A 97 6.91 5.10 1.41
N HIS A 98 6.29 4.27 2.25
CA HIS A 98 4.88 3.88 2.09
C HIS A 98 3.92 5.08 1.95
N MET A 99 4.03 6.05 2.86
CA MET A 99 3.07 7.17 2.96
C MET A 99 3.30 8.25 1.91
N LEU A 100 4.52 8.43 1.41
CA LEU A 100 4.80 9.49 0.43
C LEU A 100 4.06 9.27 -0.90
N LEU A 101 3.77 8.02 -1.26
CA LEU A 101 2.97 7.67 -2.44
C LEU A 101 1.50 8.12 -2.35
N TYR A 102 1.01 8.46 -1.15
CA TYR A 102 -0.40 8.79 -0.94
C TYR A 102 -0.71 10.26 -1.27
N PHE A 103 0.22 11.18 -0.95
CA PHE A 103 -0.11 12.61 -0.94
C PHE A 103 1.03 13.54 -1.35
N VAL A 104 2.25 13.07 -1.58
CA VAL A 104 3.34 13.93 -2.05
C VAL A 104 3.31 14.00 -3.58
N PRO A 105 3.04 15.17 -4.20
CA PRO A 105 2.80 15.26 -5.64
C PRO A 105 3.92 14.68 -6.51
N LYS A 106 5.18 14.83 -6.09
CA LYS A 106 6.33 14.24 -6.79
C LYS A 106 6.12 12.74 -7.02
N TYR A 107 5.79 11.98 -5.98
CA TYR A 107 5.67 10.53 -6.07
C TYR A 107 4.31 10.09 -6.60
N VAL A 108 3.24 10.82 -6.30
CA VAL A 108 1.91 10.57 -6.91
C VAL A 108 1.98 10.66 -8.43
N ASN A 109 2.76 11.61 -8.97
CA ASN A 109 2.92 11.80 -10.41
C ASN A 109 3.73 10.68 -11.08
N GLU A 110 4.68 10.04 -10.39
CA GLU A 110 5.39 8.85 -10.91
C GLU A 110 4.42 7.67 -11.10
N GLY A 111 3.33 7.62 -10.33
CA GLY A 111 2.20 6.70 -10.53
C GLY A 111 1.52 6.79 -11.91
N ALA A 112 1.89 7.76 -12.77
CA ALA A 112 1.46 7.83 -14.17
C ALA A 112 1.77 6.56 -14.98
N VAL A 113 2.70 5.71 -14.53
CA VAL A 113 2.91 4.37 -15.10
C VAL A 113 1.63 3.54 -15.15
N LEU A 114 0.71 3.74 -14.19
CA LEU A 114 -0.59 3.07 -14.14
C LEU A 114 -1.49 3.47 -15.31
N ALA A 115 -1.47 4.74 -15.72
CA ALA A 115 -2.31 5.21 -16.82
C ALA A 115 -1.94 4.51 -18.14
N LEU A 116 -0.64 4.45 -18.46
CA LEU A 116 -0.14 3.77 -19.66
C LEU A 116 -0.37 2.24 -19.59
N PHE A 117 -0.18 1.66 -18.42
CA PHE A 117 -0.46 0.24 -18.19
C PHE A 117 -1.93 -0.09 -18.49
N PHE A 118 -2.88 0.63 -17.90
CA PHE A 118 -4.30 0.37 -18.13
C PHE A 118 -4.73 0.70 -19.56
N GLN A 119 -4.24 1.79 -20.16
CA GLN A 119 -4.58 2.17 -21.54
C GLN A 119 -4.21 1.09 -22.57
N SER A 120 -3.21 0.26 -22.28
CA SER A 120 -2.75 -0.79 -23.20
C SER A 120 -3.33 -2.17 -22.90
N ARG A 121 -4.00 -2.37 -21.76
CA ARG A 121 -4.48 -3.70 -21.30
C ARG A 121 -5.99 -3.77 -20.99
N LEU A 122 -6.69 -2.64 -21.02
CA LEU A 122 -8.16 -2.53 -20.92
C LEU A 122 -8.74 -2.10 -22.26
#